data_AF-A0A1X2H5W2-F1
#
_entry.id   AF-A0A1X2H5W2-F1
#
_cell.length_a   1.000
_cell.length_b   1.000
_cell.length_c   1.000
_cell.angle_alpha   90.00
_cell.angle_beta   90.00
_cell.angle_gamma   90.00
#
_symmetry.space_group_name_H-M   'P 1'
#
loop_
_entity.id
_entity.type
_entity.pdbx_description
1 polymer ?
#
loop_
_entity_poly.entity_id
_entity_poly.type
_entity_poly.pdbx_seq_one_letter_code
_entity_poly.pdbx_strand_id
1 'polypeptide(L)'
;MSYLIDGLAPNASKVVHSRRNGGRSAGGAAISEGRHRKSSLVDFIDLVYSPLECPLCQKVSTARSDMAQHMMDQHRDQKLFSCIHPTCEHAYSSRAGLRYHLEHAHTVVFLADKKKQVVLSNKKERRPSKAARKVDLPPSMEEKLNRIYDPKVCPACHERFPRKTHVVHHLKEAHDGEEAYKCIIPECSREKSYATRDGLLYHLSSVHGSNSSS
;
A
#
# COMPACT_ATOMS: atom_id res chain seq x y z
N MET A 1 23.02 -15.35 -2.25
CA MET A 1 23.49 -14.99 -0.90
C MET A 1 22.32 -15.20 0.05
N SER A 2 22.25 -16.38 0.66
CA SER A 2 21.24 -16.77 1.66
C SER A 2 21.75 -16.36 3.03
N TYR A 3 21.03 -15.51 3.74
CA TYR A 3 21.42 -15.04 5.07
C TYR A 3 20.64 -15.80 6.13
N LEU A 4 21.38 -16.48 7.02
CA LEU A 4 20.88 -17.06 8.26
C LEU A 4 20.61 -15.92 9.24
N ILE A 5 19.40 -15.84 9.79
CA ILE A 5 19.09 -14.86 10.84
C ILE A 5 19.44 -15.52 12.18
N ASP A 6 20.69 -15.41 12.58
CA ASP A 6 21.11 -15.56 13.97
C ASP A 6 20.98 -14.19 14.67
N GLY A 7 20.21 -14.14 15.77
CA GLY A 7 20.35 -13.08 16.78
C GLY A 7 19.47 -11.81 16.67
N LEU A 8 18.29 -11.86 17.30
CA LEU A 8 17.70 -10.92 18.28
C LEU A 8 17.60 -9.38 18.02
N ALA A 9 16.34 -8.91 18.11
CA ALA A 9 15.79 -7.87 19.01
C ALA A 9 16.32 -6.41 19.02
N PRO A 10 15.41 -5.47 19.33
CA PRO A 10 15.41 -4.88 20.68
C PRO A 10 13.99 -5.02 21.28
N ASN A 11 13.79 -5.79 22.34
CA ASN A 11 14.03 -5.35 23.70
C ASN A 11 14.34 -6.55 24.61
N ALA A 12 15.50 -6.51 25.25
CA ALA A 12 15.77 -7.28 26.44
C ALA A 12 15.29 -6.48 27.66
N SER A 13 14.41 -7.04 28.48
CA SER A 13 14.66 -7.14 29.93
C SER A 13 13.48 -7.70 30.72
N LYS A 14 13.85 -8.67 31.56
CA LYS A 14 13.23 -9.10 32.82
C LYS A 14 12.02 -10.04 32.72
N VAL A 15 12.40 -11.31 32.66
CA VAL A 15 11.68 -12.44 33.26
C VAL A 15 11.28 -12.11 34.70
N VAL A 16 9.98 -12.10 34.99
CA VAL A 16 9.47 -12.31 36.34
C VAL A 16 8.79 -13.67 36.34
N HIS A 17 9.33 -14.57 37.17
CA HIS A 17 8.70 -15.84 37.48
C HIS A 17 7.44 -15.60 38.32
N SER A 18 6.35 -16.31 38.04
CA SER A 18 5.44 -16.74 39.10
C SER A 18 4.73 -18.04 38.75
N ARG A 19 4.73 -18.93 39.75
CA ARG A 19 4.26 -20.31 39.72
C ARG A 19 2.74 -20.41 39.97
N ARG A 20 2.14 -21.40 39.27
CA ARG A 20 1.07 -22.36 39.65
C ARG A 20 -0.28 -21.88 40.20
N ASN A 21 -1.37 -22.31 39.54
CA ASN A 21 -2.22 -23.49 39.82
C ASN A 21 -3.27 -23.54 38.67
N GLY A 22 -3.81 -24.63 38.13
CA GLY A 22 -4.08 -26.00 38.56
C GLY A 22 -5.54 -26.32 38.18
N GLY A 23 -5.80 -27.25 37.25
CA GLY A 23 -7.16 -27.77 36.99
C GLY A 23 -7.49 -28.23 35.55
N ARG A 24 -7.40 -29.55 35.32
CA ARG A 24 -8.37 -30.50 34.67
C ARG A 24 -9.33 -29.96 33.58
N SER A 25 -9.64 -30.61 32.45
CA SER A 25 -9.73 -32.03 32.09
C SER A 25 -9.83 -32.22 30.55
N ALA A 26 -9.69 -33.47 30.14
CA ALA A 26 -9.62 -34.02 28.78
C ALA A 26 -10.89 -33.88 27.90
N GLY A 27 -10.66 -33.99 26.58
CA GLY A 27 -11.68 -34.24 25.56
C GLY A 27 -11.05 -34.28 24.18
N GLY A 28 -10.70 -35.48 23.70
CA GLY A 28 -10.15 -35.68 22.36
C GLY A 28 -11.23 -35.58 21.28
N ALA A 29 -10.86 -35.06 20.11
CA ALA A 29 -11.52 -35.35 18.85
C ALA A 29 -10.51 -35.24 17.71
N ALA A 30 -10.61 -36.20 16.81
CA ALA A 30 -9.68 -36.55 15.77
C ALA A 30 -9.73 -35.59 14.56
N ILE A 31 -8.58 -35.53 13.89
CA ILE A 31 -8.30 -35.17 12.48
C ILE A 31 -9.46 -34.71 11.58
N SER A 32 -9.27 -33.54 10.97
CA SER A 32 -9.72 -33.28 9.60
C SER A 32 -8.60 -32.60 8.82
N GLU A 33 -8.12 -33.28 7.78
CA GLU A 33 -7.19 -32.76 6.80
C GLU A 33 -7.73 -31.50 6.11
N GLY A 34 -6.86 -30.51 5.87
CA GLY A 34 -7.29 -29.25 5.27
C GLY A 34 -6.13 -28.36 4.82
N ARG A 35 -5.62 -28.65 3.62
CA ARG A 35 -4.79 -27.82 2.74
C ARG A 35 -4.91 -26.29 2.99
N HIS A 36 -3.93 -25.65 3.63
CA HIS A 36 -3.80 -24.18 3.62
C HIS A 36 -2.32 -23.73 3.58
N ARG A 37 -1.83 -23.33 2.39
CA ARG A 37 -0.55 -22.62 2.23
C ARG A 37 -0.64 -21.11 2.49
N LYS A 38 -1.84 -20.58 2.79
CA LYS A 38 -2.09 -19.14 3.02
C LYS A 38 -1.96 -18.70 4.48
N SER A 39 -1.86 -19.64 5.42
CA SER A 39 -1.82 -19.40 6.87
C SER A 39 -0.43 -19.03 7.43
N SER A 40 0.65 -19.17 6.67
CA SER A 40 2.00 -19.07 7.24
C SER A 40 2.53 -17.65 7.47
N LEU A 41 2.08 -16.64 6.69
CA LEU A 41 2.55 -15.25 6.82
C LEU A 41 1.88 -14.47 7.94
N VAL A 42 0.59 -14.73 8.20
CA VAL A 42 -0.15 -14.06 9.26
C VAL A 42 0.41 -14.47 10.62
N ASP A 43 0.64 -15.76 10.81
CA ASP A 43 1.25 -16.30 12.03
C ASP A 43 2.67 -15.76 12.25
N PHE A 44 3.44 -15.57 11.17
CA PHE A 44 4.76 -14.95 11.24
C PHE A 44 4.67 -13.47 11.67
N ILE A 45 3.75 -12.70 11.09
CA ILE A 45 3.54 -11.31 11.47
C ILE A 45 3.08 -11.22 12.92
N ASP A 46 2.17 -12.08 13.38
CA ASP A 46 1.70 -12.09 14.77
C ASP A 46 2.79 -12.54 15.75
N LEU A 47 3.75 -13.37 15.32
CA LEU A 47 4.90 -13.76 16.12
C LEU A 47 5.87 -12.59 16.36
N VAL A 48 6.08 -11.76 15.34
CA VAL A 48 7.00 -10.60 15.43
C VAL A 48 6.29 -9.38 16.02
N TYR A 49 5.04 -9.17 15.63
CA TYR A 49 4.18 -8.09 16.09
C TYR A 49 2.98 -8.67 16.82
N SER A 50 3.16 -8.87 18.12
CA SER A 50 2.14 -9.43 19.00
C SER A 50 0.77 -8.78 18.75
N PRO A 51 -0.31 -9.56 18.61
CA PRO A 51 -1.64 -9.04 18.38
C PRO A 51 -2.28 -8.42 19.63
N LEU A 52 -1.68 -8.63 20.79
CA LEU A 52 -2.16 -8.21 22.09
C LEU A 52 -1.26 -7.17 22.75
N GLU A 53 -0.11 -6.85 22.17
CA GLU A 53 0.85 -5.91 22.74
C GLU A 53 1.19 -4.81 21.74
N CYS A 54 1.26 -3.58 22.23
CA CYS A 54 1.60 -2.43 21.41
C CYS A 54 3.12 -2.28 21.27
N PRO A 55 3.71 -2.28 20.05
CA PRO A 55 5.15 -2.12 19.91
C PRO A 55 5.65 -0.69 20.21
N LEU A 56 4.75 0.31 20.29
CA LEU A 56 5.12 1.71 20.54
C LEU A 56 5.11 2.07 22.03
N CYS A 57 4.08 1.63 22.76
CA CYS A 57 3.90 1.96 24.18
C CYS A 57 3.82 0.75 25.11
N GLN A 58 3.96 -0.47 24.58
CA GLN A 58 3.96 -1.74 25.32
C GLN A 58 2.68 -2.01 26.12
N LYS A 59 1.59 -1.30 25.82
CA LYS A 59 0.27 -1.63 26.37
C LYS A 59 -0.12 -3.05 25.95
N VAL A 60 -0.55 -3.86 26.91
CA VAL A 60 -1.11 -5.19 26.67
C VAL A 60 -2.63 -5.14 26.75
N SER A 61 -3.31 -5.88 25.88
CA SER A 61 -4.76 -6.03 25.87
C SER A 61 -5.15 -7.51 25.97
N THR A 62 -6.35 -7.77 26.49
CA THR A 62 -6.88 -9.13 26.60
C THR A 62 -7.50 -9.62 25.30
N ALA A 63 -7.90 -8.70 24.40
CA ALA A 63 -8.45 -9.01 23.09
C ALA A 63 -7.77 -8.23 21.95
N ARG A 64 -7.80 -8.81 20.74
CA ARG A 64 -7.27 -8.17 19.51
C ARG A 64 -8.06 -6.93 19.13
N SER A 65 -9.37 -6.93 19.37
CA SER A 65 -10.25 -5.77 19.15
C SER A 65 -9.78 -4.57 19.96
N ASP A 66 -9.46 -4.78 21.23
CA ASP A 66 -9.08 -3.72 22.16
C ASP A 66 -7.71 -3.16 21.79
N MET A 67 -6.79 -4.03 21.36
CA MET A 67 -5.49 -3.62 20.84
C MET A 67 -5.64 -2.83 19.53
N ALA A 68 -6.50 -3.28 18.61
CA ALA A 68 -6.76 -2.57 17.36
C ALA A 68 -7.37 -1.19 17.62
N GLN A 69 -8.30 -1.08 18.57
CA GLN A 69 -8.90 0.18 18.97
C GLN A 69 -7.86 1.10 19.63
N HIS A 70 -7.04 0.57 20.53
CA HIS A 70 -5.94 1.32 21.14
C HIS A 70 -4.98 1.91 20.08
N MET A 71 -4.62 1.13 19.05
CA MET A 71 -3.80 1.62 17.94
C MET A 71 -4.47 2.75 17.16
N MET A 72 -5.77 2.62 16.91
CA MET A 72 -6.55 3.64 16.21
C MET A 72 -6.63 4.95 17.01
N ASP A 73 -6.79 4.86 18.33
CA ASP A 73 -7.01 6.03 19.19
C ASP A 73 -5.70 6.73 19.60
N GLN A 74 -4.64 5.96 19.87
CA GLN A 74 -3.41 6.47 20.49
C GLN A 74 -2.22 6.56 19.53
N HIS A 75 -2.28 5.83 18.40
CA HIS A 75 -1.17 5.70 17.46
C HIS A 75 -1.64 5.87 16.01
N ARG A 76 -2.61 6.76 15.80
CA ARG A 76 -3.16 7.04 14.47
C ARG A 76 -2.05 7.44 13.50
N ASP A 77 -2.09 6.85 12.30
CA ASP A 77 -1.15 7.08 11.19
C ASP A 77 0.32 6.72 11.46
N GLN A 78 0.62 6.09 12.60
CA GLN A 78 1.97 5.59 12.89
C GLN A 78 2.27 4.32 12.07
N LYS A 79 3.42 4.30 11.39
CA LYS A 79 3.88 3.15 10.59
C LYS A 79 4.67 2.17 11.45
N LEU A 80 3.96 1.46 12.32
CA LEU A 80 4.54 0.59 13.34
C LEU A 80 4.89 -0.84 12.87
N PHE A 81 4.41 -1.25 11.70
CA PHE A 81 4.69 -2.57 11.14
C PHE A 81 5.78 -2.45 10.07
N SER A 82 7.04 -2.56 10.49
CA SER A 82 8.21 -2.52 9.61
C SER A 82 8.46 -3.86 8.93
N CYS A 83 9.05 -3.83 7.73
CA CYS A 83 9.55 -5.03 7.10
C CYS A 83 10.69 -5.63 7.93
N ILE A 84 10.66 -6.96 8.07
CA ILE A 84 11.64 -7.71 8.88
C ILE A 84 12.90 -8.04 8.05
N HIS A 85 12.85 -7.85 6.73
CA HIS A 85 14.02 -8.04 5.87
C HIS A 85 15.07 -6.96 6.17
N PRO A 86 16.33 -7.30 6.54
CA PRO A 86 17.32 -6.34 7.04
C PRO A 86 17.67 -5.19 6.08
N THR A 87 17.52 -5.42 4.77
CA THR A 87 17.78 -4.40 3.74
C THR A 87 16.50 -3.75 3.21
N CYS A 88 15.38 -3.87 3.93
CA CYS A 88 14.09 -3.28 3.54
C CYS A 88 13.60 -2.30 4.59
N GLU A 89 13.46 -1.03 4.21
CA GLU A 89 13.08 0.06 5.12
C GLU A 89 11.58 0.40 5.06
N HIS A 90 10.78 -0.42 4.37
CA HIS A 90 9.35 -0.17 4.26
C HIS A 90 8.60 -0.45 5.57
N ALA A 91 7.75 0.49 5.97
CA ALA A 91 6.89 0.37 7.14
C ALA A 91 5.44 0.74 6.82
N TYR A 92 4.52 0.11 7.56
CA TYR A 92 3.08 0.15 7.31
C TYR A 92 2.31 0.47 8.60
N SER A 93 1.16 1.12 8.46
CA SER A 93 0.25 1.42 9.57
C SER A 93 -0.70 0.25 9.90
N SER A 94 -0.72 -0.80 9.08
CA SER A 94 -1.58 -1.96 9.29
C SER A 94 -0.86 -3.28 9.00
N ARG A 95 -1.27 -4.34 9.73
CA ARG A 95 -0.81 -5.72 9.51
C ARG A 95 -1.12 -6.20 8.09
N ALA A 96 -2.28 -5.82 7.54
CA ALA A 96 -2.66 -6.17 6.17
C ALA A 96 -1.70 -5.55 5.13
N GLY A 97 -1.28 -4.30 5.34
CA GLY A 97 -0.29 -3.63 4.48
C GLY A 97 1.07 -4.32 4.50
N LEU A 98 1.57 -4.68 5.70
CA LEU A 98 2.82 -5.44 5.82
C LEU A 98 2.71 -6.82 5.16
N ARG A 99 1.59 -7.53 5.36
CA ARG A 99 1.36 -8.83 4.73
C ARG A 99 1.41 -8.74 3.21
N TYR A 100 0.73 -7.76 2.64
CA TYR A 100 0.73 -7.51 1.19
C TYR A 100 2.14 -7.23 0.67
N HIS A 101 2.89 -6.38 1.38
CA HIS A 101 4.28 -6.11 1.03
C HIS A 101 5.15 -7.37 1.04
N LEU A 102 5.09 -8.16 2.11
CA LEU A 102 5.87 -9.41 2.20
C LEU A 102 5.51 -10.39 1.08
N GLU A 103 4.24 -10.48 0.70
CA GLU A 103 3.75 -11.36 -0.36
C GLU A 103 4.19 -10.93 -1.77
N HIS A 104 4.39 -9.63 -2.00
CA HIS A 104 4.65 -9.09 -3.34
C HIS A 104 6.06 -8.55 -3.57
N ALA A 105 6.76 -8.12 -2.53
CA ALA A 105 8.11 -7.56 -2.59
C ALA A 105 9.20 -8.56 -2.20
N HIS A 106 8.86 -9.58 -1.41
CA HIS A 106 9.80 -10.61 -0.98
C HIS A 106 9.37 -12.00 -1.43
N THR A 107 10.35 -12.84 -1.75
CA THR A 107 10.16 -14.28 -1.79
C THR A 107 10.20 -14.77 -0.35
N VAL A 108 9.11 -15.35 0.12
CA VAL A 108 9.03 -15.87 1.49
C VAL A 108 9.13 -17.39 1.47
N VAL A 109 10.21 -17.92 2.04
CA VAL A 109 10.44 -19.35 2.17
C VAL A 109 10.32 -19.72 3.64
N PHE A 110 9.35 -20.58 3.95
CA PHE A 110 9.21 -21.20 5.27
C PHE A 110 9.98 -22.52 5.23
N LEU A 111 11.11 -22.60 5.92
CA LEU A 111 11.84 -23.88 5.99
C LEU A 111 11.14 -24.75 7.04
N ALA A 112 10.74 -25.94 6.61
CA ALA A 112 10.03 -26.92 7.41
C ALA A 112 11.01 -27.69 8.31
N ASP A 113 11.61 -27.00 9.28
CA ASP A 113 12.30 -27.65 10.38
C ASP A 113 11.79 -27.08 11.70
N LYS A 114 11.96 -27.83 12.80
CA LYS A 114 11.38 -27.60 14.14
C LYS A 114 11.73 -26.25 14.79
N LYS A 115 12.36 -25.34 14.05
CA LYS A 115 12.60 -23.93 14.35
C LYS A 115 11.91 -23.12 13.24
N LYS A 116 10.78 -22.48 13.56
CA LYS A 116 9.99 -21.63 12.64
C LYS A 116 10.88 -20.54 12.02
N GLN A 117 11.51 -20.83 10.88
CA GLN A 117 12.45 -19.94 10.23
C GLN A 117 11.88 -19.48 8.89
N VAL A 118 11.92 -18.17 8.68
CA VAL A 118 11.39 -17.50 7.49
C VAL A 118 12.55 -16.81 6.80
N VAL A 119 12.89 -17.26 5.60
CA VAL A 119 13.86 -16.57 4.76
C VAL A 119 13.08 -15.65 3.82
N LEU A 120 13.30 -14.35 4.01
CA LEU A 120 12.84 -13.32 3.08
C LEU A 120 14.00 -13.05 2.12
N SER A 121 13.73 -13.06 0.82
CA SER A 121 14.67 -12.59 -0.20
C SER A 121 14.01 -11.51 -1.03
N ASN A 122 14.71 -10.42 -1.33
CA ASN A 122 14.20 -9.42 -2.24
C ASN A 122 13.91 -10.08 -3.60
N LYS A 123 12.65 -10.02 -4.02
CA LYS A 123 12.31 -10.25 -5.41
C LYS A 123 12.93 -9.07 -6.17
N LYS A 124 13.74 -9.33 -7.22
CA LYS A 124 14.31 -8.28 -8.10
C LYS A 124 13.29 -7.17 -8.25
N GLU A 125 13.63 -6.00 -7.72
CA GLU A 125 12.65 -4.94 -7.51
C GLU A 125 11.89 -4.67 -8.80
N ARG A 126 10.56 -4.79 -8.75
CA ARG A 126 9.79 -3.81 -9.49
C ARG A 126 10.09 -2.50 -8.76
N ARG A 127 10.84 -1.63 -9.44
CA ARG A 127 11.14 -0.24 -9.08
C ARG A 127 10.04 0.32 -8.17
N PRO A 128 10.37 1.15 -7.15
CA PRO A 128 9.36 1.88 -6.38
C PRO A 128 8.34 2.38 -7.38
N SER A 129 7.06 2.00 -7.18
CA SER A 129 5.97 2.36 -8.06
C SER A 129 6.21 3.82 -8.40
N LYS A 130 6.65 4.09 -9.64
CA LYS A 130 6.84 5.45 -10.11
C LYS A 130 5.49 6.05 -9.81
N ALA A 131 5.40 6.90 -8.78
CA ALA A 131 4.27 7.80 -8.66
C ALA A 131 4.17 8.36 -10.06
N ALA A 132 3.08 8.03 -10.76
CA ALA A 132 2.90 8.36 -12.17
C ALA A 132 3.42 9.78 -12.31
N ARG A 133 4.51 9.98 -13.07
CA ARG A 133 5.22 11.27 -13.12
C ARG A 133 4.13 12.30 -13.36
N LYS A 134 3.73 13.02 -12.31
CA LYS A 134 2.71 14.04 -12.47
C LYS A 134 3.40 15.09 -13.32
N VAL A 135 2.80 15.39 -14.45
CA VAL A 135 3.28 16.48 -15.27
C VAL A 135 3.09 17.74 -14.43
N ASP A 136 4.20 18.36 -14.01
CA ASP A 136 4.17 19.63 -13.28
C ASP A 136 3.71 20.73 -14.25
N LEU A 137 2.42 21.05 -14.18
CA LEU A 137 1.81 22.15 -14.91
C LEU A 137 1.65 23.34 -13.95
N PRO A 138 1.96 24.59 -14.37
CA PRO A 138 1.81 25.75 -13.50
C PRO A 138 0.36 25.87 -12.98
N PRO A 139 0.13 26.27 -11.72
CA PRO A 139 -1.21 26.30 -11.11
C PRO A 139 -2.24 27.10 -11.91
N SER A 140 -1.83 28.22 -12.51
CA SER A 140 -2.67 29.06 -13.37
C SER A 140 -3.20 28.31 -14.59
N MET A 141 -2.40 27.41 -15.15
CA MET A 141 -2.79 26.63 -16.32
C MET A 141 -3.64 25.42 -15.96
N GLU A 142 -3.34 24.76 -14.83
CA GLU A 142 -4.19 23.67 -14.30
C GLU A 142 -5.59 24.19 -13.94
N GLU A 143 -5.71 25.38 -13.37
CA GLU A 143 -7.01 25.98 -13.08
C GLU A 143 -7.82 26.27 -14.35
N LYS A 144 -7.19 26.85 -15.39
CA LYS A 144 -7.83 27.04 -16.70
C LYS A 144 -8.30 25.72 -17.30
N LEU A 145 -7.47 24.68 -17.21
CA LEU A 145 -7.82 23.36 -17.70
C LEU A 145 -9.01 22.75 -16.97
N ASN A 146 -9.09 22.90 -15.65
CA ASN A 146 -10.20 22.39 -14.84
C ASN A 146 -11.52 23.14 -15.06
N ARG A 147 -11.48 24.40 -15.52
CA ARG A 147 -12.69 25.15 -15.90
C ARG A 147 -13.28 24.64 -17.22
N ILE A 148 -12.44 24.20 -18.14
CA ILE A 148 -12.86 23.68 -19.46
C ILE A 148 -13.19 22.18 -19.37
N TYR A 149 -12.31 21.41 -18.72
CA TYR A 149 -12.47 19.98 -18.49
C TYR A 149 -12.49 19.71 -16.98
N ASP A 150 -13.69 19.73 -16.39
CA ASP A 150 -13.91 19.38 -14.98
C ASP A 150 -13.45 17.91 -14.76
N PRO A 151 -12.52 17.65 -13.82
CA PRO A 151 -12.04 16.30 -13.51
C PRO A 151 -13.13 15.29 -13.12
N LYS A 152 -14.33 15.76 -12.80
CA LYS A 152 -15.48 14.94 -12.39
C LYS A 152 -16.55 14.80 -13.48
N VAL A 153 -16.32 15.36 -14.67
CA VAL A 153 -17.28 15.30 -15.78
C VAL A 153 -16.61 14.67 -16.99
N CYS A 154 -17.32 13.77 -17.67
CA CYS A 154 -16.83 13.19 -18.93
C CYS A 154 -16.82 14.28 -20.03
N PRO A 155 -15.70 14.55 -20.70
CA PRO A 155 -15.66 15.52 -21.79
C PRO A 155 -16.38 15.06 -23.07
N ALA A 156 -16.63 13.75 -23.25
CA ALA A 156 -17.31 13.21 -24.42
C ALA A 156 -18.85 13.25 -24.26
N CYS A 157 -19.37 12.69 -23.17
CA CYS A 157 -20.81 12.57 -22.92
C CYS A 157 -21.37 13.52 -21.86
N HIS A 158 -20.53 14.31 -21.18
CA HIS A 158 -20.91 15.25 -20.12
C HIS A 158 -21.53 14.61 -18.86
N GLU A 159 -21.39 13.30 -18.69
CA GLU A 159 -21.83 12.60 -17.49
C GLU A 159 -20.98 12.97 -16.27
N ARG A 160 -21.62 13.17 -15.11
CA ARG A 160 -20.97 13.60 -13.86
C ARG A 160 -20.72 12.42 -12.92
N PHE A 161 -19.51 12.36 -12.39
CA PHE A 161 -19.05 11.32 -11.49
C PHE A 161 -18.64 11.87 -10.13
N PRO A 162 -18.72 11.06 -9.05
CA PRO A 162 -18.31 11.50 -7.72
C PRO A 162 -16.78 11.69 -7.59
N ARG A 163 -15.99 10.98 -8.41
CA ARG A 163 -14.51 10.98 -8.35
C ARG A 163 -13.90 10.98 -9.75
N LYS A 164 -12.74 11.62 -9.91
CA LYS A 164 -11.96 11.63 -11.16
C LYS A 164 -11.57 10.24 -11.66
N THR A 165 -11.33 9.30 -10.73
CA THR A 165 -10.99 7.91 -11.06
C THR A 165 -12.11 7.22 -11.81
N HIS A 166 -13.37 7.57 -11.52
CA HIS A 166 -14.53 7.01 -12.21
C HIS A 166 -14.67 7.61 -13.61
N VAL A 167 -14.36 8.89 -13.81
CA VAL A 167 -14.31 9.49 -15.16
C VAL A 167 -13.25 8.78 -16.02
N VAL A 168 -12.07 8.52 -15.47
CA VAL A 168 -11.00 7.80 -16.18
C VAL A 168 -11.42 6.37 -16.54
N HIS A 169 -12.13 5.67 -15.66
CA HIS A 169 -12.67 4.35 -15.95
C HIS A 169 -13.77 4.42 -17.01
N HIS A 170 -14.71 5.35 -16.88
CA HIS A 170 -15.78 5.59 -17.84
C HIS A 170 -15.25 5.84 -19.24
N LEU A 171 -14.25 6.72 -19.38
CA LEU A 171 -13.63 7.01 -20.68
C LEU A 171 -13.02 5.76 -21.33
N LYS A 172 -12.45 4.84 -20.55
CA LYS A 172 -11.88 3.61 -21.09
C LYS A 172 -12.93 2.59 -21.53
N GLU A 173 -14.05 2.52 -20.84
CA GLU A 173 -15.07 1.50 -21.12
C GLU A 173 -16.11 1.97 -22.15
N ALA A 174 -16.51 3.25 -22.09
CA ALA A 174 -17.58 3.81 -22.92
C ALA A 174 -17.07 4.61 -24.12
N HIS A 175 -15.83 5.10 -24.06
CA HIS A 175 -15.24 6.02 -25.04
C HIS A 175 -13.81 5.59 -25.43
N ASP A 176 -13.56 4.28 -25.51
CA ASP A 176 -12.21 3.78 -25.80
C ASP A 176 -11.69 4.33 -27.14
N GLY A 177 -10.51 4.95 -27.10
CA GLY A 177 -9.90 5.58 -28.26
C GLY A 177 -10.53 6.91 -28.71
N GLU A 178 -11.58 7.40 -28.05
CA GLU A 178 -12.20 8.68 -28.39
C GLU A 178 -11.31 9.85 -27.91
N GLU A 179 -10.90 10.71 -28.83
CA GLU A 179 -10.04 11.85 -28.53
C GLU A 179 -10.83 13.07 -28.04
N ALA A 180 -11.40 12.95 -26.83
CA ALA A 180 -12.29 13.97 -26.27
C ALA A 180 -11.57 15.23 -25.73
N TYR A 181 -10.25 15.21 -25.57
CA TYR A 181 -9.48 16.34 -25.02
C TYR A 181 -8.79 17.12 -26.12
N LYS A 182 -8.94 18.45 -26.13
CA LYS A 182 -8.25 19.37 -27.06
C LYS A 182 -7.40 20.37 -26.31
N CYS A 183 -6.36 20.89 -26.98
CA CYS A 183 -5.55 21.97 -26.41
C CYS A 183 -6.43 23.20 -26.11
N ILE A 184 -6.25 23.79 -24.94
CA ILE A 184 -7.03 24.93 -24.48
C ILE A 184 -6.40 26.29 -24.83
N ILE A 185 -5.22 26.29 -25.47
CA ILE A 185 -4.53 27.51 -25.89
C ILE A 185 -4.97 27.86 -27.31
N PRO A 186 -5.55 29.07 -27.51
CA PRO A 186 -5.95 29.52 -28.84
C PRO A 186 -4.73 29.60 -29.76
N GLU A 187 -4.91 29.26 -31.04
CA GLU A 187 -3.84 29.24 -32.06
C GLU A 187 -2.68 28.27 -31.74
N CYS A 188 -2.92 27.24 -30.93
CA CYS A 188 -1.97 26.15 -30.80
C CYS A 188 -1.79 25.45 -32.16
N SER A 189 -0.55 25.32 -32.62
CA SER A 189 -0.21 24.67 -33.91
C SER A 189 -0.54 23.17 -33.95
N ARG A 190 -1.10 22.62 -32.87
CA ARG A 190 -1.46 21.20 -32.74
C ARG A 190 -2.98 21.06 -32.78
N GLU A 191 -3.47 20.67 -33.95
CA GLU A 191 -4.90 20.43 -34.21
C GLU A 191 -5.40 19.08 -33.64
N LYS A 192 -4.47 18.16 -33.35
CA LYS A 192 -4.80 16.81 -32.85
C LYS A 192 -5.36 16.86 -31.43
N SER A 193 -6.40 16.06 -31.22
CA SER A 193 -7.02 15.78 -29.94
C SER A 193 -6.28 14.66 -29.19
N TYR A 194 -6.67 14.42 -27.94
CA TYR A 194 -6.07 13.44 -27.05
C TYR A 194 -7.16 12.55 -26.46
N ALA A 195 -6.94 11.23 -26.46
CA ALA A 195 -7.83 10.27 -25.81
C ALA A 195 -7.77 10.31 -24.28
N THR A 196 -6.69 10.85 -23.71
CA THR A 196 -6.48 10.89 -22.26
C THR A 196 -6.05 12.26 -21.78
N ARG A 197 -6.46 12.60 -20.56
CA ARG A 197 -6.05 13.84 -19.89
C ARG A 197 -4.53 13.92 -19.73
N ASP A 198 -3.85 12.81 -19.39
CA ASP A 198 -2.40 12.76 -19.26
C ASP A 198 -1.68 13.13 -20.58
N GLY A 199 -2.22 12.69 -21.73
CA GLY A 199 -1.71 13.06 -23.05
C GLY A 199 -1.79 14.57 -23.31
N LEU A 200 -2.92 15.19 -22.96
CA LEU A 200 -3.07 16.64 -23.05
C LEU A 200 -2.12 17.37 -22.08
N LEU A 201 -2.02 16.92 -20.83
CA LEU A 201 -1.11 17.52 -19.84
C LEU A 201 0.34 17.50 -20.32
N TYR A 202 0.80 16.39 -20.88
CA TYR A 202 2.14 16.28 -21.45
C TYR A 202 2.37 17.29 -22.58
N HIS A 203 1.39 17.47 -23.46
CA HIS A 203 1.46 18.49 -24.52
C HIS A 203 1.55 19.91 -23.94
N LEU A 204 0.68 20.24 -22.97
CA LEU A 204 0.68 21.56 -22.35
C LEU A 204 2.01 21.86 -21.65
N SER A 205 2.59 20.89 -20.96
CA SER A 205 3.88 21.07 -20.29
C SER A 205 5.06 21.14 -21.27
N SER A 206 5.05 20.37 -22.35
CA SER A 206 6.18 20.35 -23.32
C SER A 206 6.17 21.51 -24.32
N VAL A 207 4.98 21.96 -24.74
CA VAL A 207 4.81 22.99 -25.78
C VAL A 207 4.48 24.36 -25.19
N HIS A 208 3.80 24.39 -24.05
CA HIS A 208 3.33 25.62 -23.41
C HIS A 208 3.84 25.79 -21.97
N GLY A 209 4.77 24.95 -21.53
CA GLY A 209 5.33 24.97 -20.17
C GLY A 209 6.41 26.04 -19.94
N SER A 210 6.65 26.93 -20.90
CA SER A 210 7.55 28.07 -20.75
C SER A 210 6.79 29.25 -20.15
N ASN A 211 7.24 29.75 -19.00
CA ASN A 211 6.83 31.03 -18.44
C ASN A 211 6.94 32.13 -19.51
N SER A 212 5.81 32.55 -20.07
CA SER A 212 5.72 33.76 -20.90
C SER A 212 5.41 34.92 -19.99
N SER A 213 6.47 35.52 -19.44
CA SER A 213 6.47 36.91 -19.01
C SER A 213 7.29 37.71 -20.02
N SER A 214 6.57 38.62 -20.68
CA SER A 214 7.05 39.83 -21.36
C SER A 214 7.68 39.67 -22.75
#